data_AF-A0A2M8R1Z2-F1
#
_entry.id   AF-A0A2M8R1Z2-F1
#
_cell.length_a   1.000
_cell.length_b   1.000
_cell.length_c   1.000
_cell.angle_alpha   90.00
_cell.angle_beta   90.00
_cell.angle_gamma   90.00
#
_symmetry.space_group_name_H-M   'P 1'
#
loop_
_entity.id
_entity.type
_entity.pdbx_description
1 polymer ?
#
loop_
_entity_poly.entity_id
_entity_poly.type
_entity_poly.pdbx_seq_one_letter_code
_entity_poly.pdbx_strand_id
1 'polypeptide(L)' 'MGMIMVKCPQTGRAIPTGIKSDRETFLRSIVFFGNTRCPICQANHNWFAREAWVEEPIVRTAEVLRAAPSC' A
#
# COMPACT_ATOMS: atom_id res chain seq x y z
N MET A 1 -1.32 0.35 9.53
CA MET A 1 -0.32 -0.38 8.72
C MET A 1 -1.00 -0.95 7.49
N GLY A 2 -0.71 -0.34 6.34
CA GLY A 2 -1.25 -0.75 5.05
C GLY A 2 -0.27 -1.59 4.24
N MET A 3 -0.66 -1.88 3.01
CA MET A 3 0.18 -2.57 2.02
C MET A 3 0.73 -1.55 1.02
N ILE A 4 2.02 -1.62 0.71
CA ILE A 4 2.59 -0.81 -0.36
C ILE A 4 2.10 -1.40 -1.69
N MET A 5 1.48 -0.55 -2.49
CA MET A 5 0.92 -0.83 -3.81
C MET A 5 1.72 -0.10 -4.86
N VAL A 6 1.82 -0.69 -6.05
CA VAL A 6 2.46 -0.08 -7.23
C VAL A 6 1.60 -0.31 -8.46
N LYS A 7 1.78 0.54 -9.48
CA LYS A 7 1.12 0.34 -10.76
C LYS A 7 1.93 -0.61 -11.64
N CYS A 8 1.30 -1.67 -12.15
CA CYS A 8 1.88 -2.52 -13.18
C CYS A 8 2.07 -1.69 -14.46
N PRO A 9 3.31 -1.53 -14.99
CA PRO A 9 3.56 -0.75 -16.19
C PRO A 9 2.96 -1.38 -17.46
N GLN A 10 2.70 -2.69 -17.45
CA GLN A 10 2.14 -3.41 -18.59
C GLN A 10 0.62 -3.35 -18.67
N THR A 11 -0.05 -3.42 -17.51
CA THR A 11 -1.52 -3.54 -17.45
C THR A 11 -2.19 -2.29 -16.89
N GLY A 12 -1.41 -1.37 -16.30
CA GLY A 12 -1.91 -0.19 -15.62
C GLY A 12 -2.64 -0.46 -14.31
N ARG A 13 -2.72 -1.71 -13.85
CA ARG A 13 -3.43 -2.11 -12.63
C ARG A 13 -2.57 -1.97 -11.38
N ALA A 14 -3.20 -1.69 -10.25
CA ALA A 14 -2.54 -1.72 -8.94
C ALA A 14 -2.19 -3.17 -8.56
N ILE A 15 -0.96 -3.36 -8.07
CA ILE A 15 -0.47 -4.65 -7.59
C ILE A 15 0.14 -4.52 -6.19
N PRO A 16 -0.06 -5.51 -5.32
CA PRO A 16 0.55 -5.52 -4.00
C PRO A 16 2.03 -5.88 -4.09
N THR A 17 2.87 -5.14 -3.37
CA THR A 17 4.31 -5.43 -3.28
C THR A 17 4.66 -6.51 -2.25
N GLY A 18 3.72 -6.81 -1.34
CA GLY A 18 3.93 -7.69 -0.19
C GLY A 18 4.57 -6.99 1.02
N ILE A 19 5.05 -5.75 0.85
CA ILE A 19 5.64 -4.95 1.93
C ILE A 19 4.52 -4.21 2.66
N LYS A 20 4.51 -4.32 3.99
CA LYS A 20 3.59 -3.56 4.85
C LYS A 20 4.31 -2.37 5.46
N SER A 21 3.68 -1.20 5.39
CA SER A 21 4.18 0.02 6.01
C SER A 21 3.00 0.94 6.32
N ASP A 22 3.16 1.84 7.28
CA ASP A 22 2.26 2.97 7.43
C ASP A 22 2.66 4.10 6.48
N ARG A 23 1.70 4.99 6.18
CA ARG A 23 1.92 6.06 5.22
C ARG A 23 3.04 7.02 5.64
N GLU A 24 3.16 7.33 6.93
CA GLU A 24 4.15 8.29 7.44
C GLU A 24 5.58 7.76 7.30
N THR A 25 5.82 6.51 7.72
CA THR A 25 7.11 5.82 7.57
C THR A 25 7.50 5.68 6.09
N PHE A 26 6.55 5.34 5.22
CA PHE A 26 6.80 5.22 3.79
C PHE A 26 7.22 6.57 3.18
N LEU A 27 6.52 7.67 3.52
CA LEU A 27 6.84 9.01 3.01
C LEU A 27 8.20 9.54 3.48
N ARG A 28 8.66 9.14 4.67
CA ARG A 28 9.99 9.47 5.17
C ARG A 28 11.12 8.69 4.46
N SER A 29 10.78 7.61 3.77
CA SER A 29 11.73 6.73 3.10
C SER A 29 11.77 7.01 1.58
N ILE A 30 12.23 8.21 1.21
CA ILE A 30 12.22 8.73 -0.17
C ILE A 30 13.08 7.96 -1.20
N VAL A 31 13.91 7.01 -0.76
CA VAL A 31 14.92 6.32 -1.60
C VAL A 31 14.56 4.86 -1.91
N PHE A 32 13.31 4.44 -1.73
CA PHE A 32 12.95 3.04 -1.98
C PHE A 32 13.03 2.67 -3.47
N PHE A 33 13.82 1.63 -3.75
CA PHE A 33 13.79 0.84 -4.98
C PHE A 33 13.38 -0.59 -4.60
N GLY A 34 12.32 -1.09 -5.22
CA GLY A 34 11.80 -2.42 -4.97
C GLY A 34 11.62 -3.22 -6.26
N ASN A 35 11.65 -4.53 -6.13
CA ASN A 35 11.23 -5.47 -7.18
C ASN A 35 10.03 -6.27 -6.68
N THR A 36 8.99 -6.37 -7.50
CA THR A 36 7.79 -7.15 -7.16
C THR A 36 7.36 -7.98 -8.36
N ARG A 37 7.04 -9.26 -8.11
CA ARG A 37 6.41 -10.11 -9.11
C ARG A 37 4.95 -9.74 -9.27
N CYS A 38 4.57 -9.32 -10.46
CA CYS A 38 3.19 -8.97 -10.79
C CYS A 38 2.34 -10.25 -10.92
N PRO A 39 1.24 -10.40 -10.14
CA PRO A 39 0.34 -11.54 -10.31
C PRO A 39 -0.50 -11.48 -11.58
N ILE A 40 -0.54 -10.31 -12.26
CA ILE A 40 -1.40 -10.06 -13.41
C ILE A 40 -0.68 -10.38 -14.72
N CYS A 41 0.49 -9.79 -14.95
CA CYS A 41 1.29 -10.06 -16.16
C CYS A 41 2.38 -11.11 -15.95
N GLN A 42 2.52 -11.65 -14.73
CA GLN A 42 3.51 -12.67 -14.33
C GLN A 42 4.99 -12.26 -14.47
N ALA A 43 5.28 -11.01 -14.78
CA ALA A 43 6.63 -10.46 -14.87
C ALA A 43 7.08 -9.79 -13.55
N ASN A 44 8.39 -9.64 -13.38
CA ASN A 44 8.95 -8.85 -12.29
C ASN A 44 9.01 -7.37 -12.68
N HIS A 45 8.58 -6.50 -11.78
CA HIS A 45 8.58 -5.06 -11.99
C HIS A 45 9.46 -4.37 -10.96
N ASN A 46 10.37 -3.55 -11.47
CA ASN A 46 11.10 -2.59 -10.68
C ASN A 46 10.26 -1.33 -10.54
N TRP A 47 10.26 -0.75 -9.35
CA TRP A 47 9.48 0.45 -9.05
C TRP A 47 10.23 1.32 -8.05
N PHE A 48 9.98 2.62 -8.15
CA PHE A 48 10.49 3.63 -7.23
C PHE A 48 9.42 4.04 -6.22
N ALA A 49 9.84 4.56 -5.07
CA ALA A 49 8.93 5.09 -4.05
C ALA A 49 7.88 6.08 -4.60
N ARG A 50 8.25 6.88 -5.61
CA ARG A 50 7.35 7.85 -6.27
C ARG A 50 6.21 7.21 -7.08
N GLU A 51 6.36 5.95 -7.47
CA GLU A 51 5.37 5.17 -8.24
C GLU A 51 4.51 4.29 -7.34
N ALA A 52 4.81 4.31 -6.04
CA ALA A 52 4.19 3.47 -5.02
C ALA A 52 3.37 4.32 -4.05
N TRP A 53 2.37 3.70 -3.44
CA TRP A 53 1.55 4.30 -2.39
C TRP A 53 1.18 3.25 -1.35
N VAL A 54 0.89 3.69 -0.13
CA VAL A 54 0.38 2.78 0.91
C VAL A 54 -1.15 2.75 0.82
N GLU A 55 -1.71 1.56 0.61
CA GLU A 55 -3.15 1.30 0.75
C GLU A 55 -3.42 0.86 2.18
N GLU A 56 -3.92 1.78 3.01
CA GLU A 56 -4.33 1.52 4.38
C GLU A 56 -5.83 1.20 4.43
N PRO A 57 -6.24 0.18 5.21
CA PRO A 57 -7.66 -0.06 5.42
C PRO A 57 -8.26 1.17 6.10
N ILE A 58 -9.27 1.77 5.46
CA ILE A 58 -10.01 2.89 6.05
C ILE A 58 -10.78 2.31 7.24
N VAL A 59 -10.25 2.46 8.45
CA VAL A 59 -11.01 2.19 9.66
C VAL A 59 -12.12 3.24 9.66
N ARG A 60 -13.33 2.83 9.27
CA ARG A 60 -14.49 3.71 9.34
C ARG A 60 -14.68 4.07 10.81
N THR A 61 -14.59 5.36 11.12
CA THR A 61 -14.80 5.95 12.45
C THR A 61 -16.13 5.53 13.11
N ALA A 62 -17.05 4.91 12.35
CA ALA A 62 -18.27 4.29 12.84
C ALA A 62 -18.04 3.13 13.85
N GLU A 63 -16.90 2.43 13.81
CA GLU A 63 -16.60 1.39 14.81
C GLU A 63 -16.11 1.97 16.15
N VAL A 64 -15.47 3.14 16.13
CA VAL A 64 -15.03 3.84 17.36
C VAL A 64 -16.22 4.38 18.15
N LEU A 65 -17.28 4.82 17.47
CA LEU A 65 -18.49 5.36 18.12
C LEU A 65 -19.41 4.28 18.72
N ARG A 66 -19.29 3.00 18.32
CA ARG A 66 -20.09 1.89 18.86
C ARG A 66 -19.50 1.25 20.12
N ALA A 67 -18.29 1.64 20.51
CA ALA A 67 -17.62 1.16 21.72
C ALA A 67 -17.67 2.16 22.88
N ALA A 68 -18.43 3.26 22.76
CA ALA A 68 -18.72 4.11 23.91
C ALA A 68 -19.63 3.33 24.88
N PRO A 69 -19.21 3.04 26.11
CA PRO A 69 -20.10 2.46 27.10
C PRO A 69 -21.21 3.49 27.40
N SER A 70 -22.45 3.06 27.26
CA SER A 70 -23.61 3.77 27.82
C SER A 70 -23.42 3.92 29.33
N CYS A 71 -23.45 5.17 29.80
CA CYS A 71 -23.50 5.52 31.23
C CYS A 71 -24.58 4.77 31.99
#